data_AF-A0A3S0BJ28-F1
#
_entry.id   AF-A0A3S0BJ28-F1
#
_cell.length_a   1.000
_cell.length_b   1.000
_cell.length_c   1.000
_cell.angle_alpha   90.00
_cell.angle_beta   90.00
_cell.angle_gamma   90.00
#
_symmetry.space_group_name_H-M   'P 1'
#
loop_
_entity.id
_entity.type
_entity.pdbx_description
1 polymer ?
#
loop_
_entity_poly.entity_id
_entity_poly.type
_entity_poly.pdbx_seq_one_letter_code
_entity_poly.pdbx_strand_id
1 'polypeptide(L)'
;MQARLRASGPSLIAVAGAVLGLFVYERLPALAAALAAWLPFAPDSRAGAAIGFFLYEVPKVLLLLCAVVFVMGIVRSYCSPERTRALLAGRRGGLGNALAAALGVVTPFCSCSAVPLFIGFLGAGVPLGVTLSFLIAAPMVNEIALGLLFALFGWRIAALYLALGLTVALGAGWIIGRIGMEDSVEDWVRTCPATTAAAGLSG
;
A
#
# COMPACT_ATOMS: atom_id res chain seq x y z
N MET A 1 15.13 19.76 26.88
CA MET A 1 13.69 19.88 27.21
C MET A 1 12.84 19.70 25.93
N GLN A 2 12.94 18.53 25.25
CA GLN A 2 12.16 18.20 24.03
C GLN A 2 11.72 16.71 24.00
N ALA A 3 11.69 16.03 25.15
CA ALA A 3 11.50 14.58 25.23
C ALA A 3 10.13 14.14 25.84
N ARG A 4 9.18 15.07 26.05
CA ARG A 4 7.89 14.76 26.73
C ARG A 4 6.61 15.18 25.98
N LEU A 5 6.66 15.40 24.66
CA LEU A 5 5.47 15.82 23.88
C LEU A 5 5.01 14.82 22.82
N ARG A 6 5.47 13.55 22.86
CA ARG A 6 5.26 12.59 21.75
C ARG A 6 4.48 11.33 22.12
N ALA A 7 3.58 11.40 23.11
CA ALA A 7 2.86 10.21 23.59
C ALA A 7 1.31 10.32 23.58
N SER A 8 0.70 11.47 23.26
CA SER A 8 -0.75 11.66 23.46
C SER A 8 -1.56 12.11 22.23
N GLY A 9 -0.93 12.35 21.08
CA GLY A 9 -1.58 12.97 19.90
C GLY A 9 -2.12 12.07 18.76
N PRO A 10 -1.58 10.86 18.50
CA PRO A 10 -1.95 10.10 17.30
C PRO A 10 -3.15 9.16 17.46
N SER A 11 -3.38 8.61 18.67
CA SER A 11 -4.53 7.75 18.95
C SER A 11 -5.85 8.53 18.97
N LEU A 12 -5.85 9.76 19.48
CA LEU A 12 -7.03 10.61 19.56
C LEU A 12 -7.51 11.10 18.17
N ILE A 13 -6.57 11.46 17.28
CA ILE A 13 -6.87 11.86 15.90
C ILE A 13 -7.35 10.65 15.07
N ALA A 14 -6.74 9.47 15.24
CA ALA A 14 -7.18 8.25 14.59
C ALA A 14 -8.58 7.82 15.04
N VAL A 15 -8.87 7.92 16.34
CA VAL A 15 -10.21 7.63 16.89
C VAL A 15 -11.22 8.66 16.42
N ALA A 16 -10.91 9.96 16.43
CA ALA A 16 -11.80 11.00 15.91
C ALA A 16 -12.08 10.85 14.41
N GLY A 17 -11.06 10.48 13.61
CA GLY A 17 -11.22 10.19 12.19
C GLY A 17 -12.04 8.92 11.92
N ALA A 18 -11.85 7.87 12.72
CA ALA A 18 -12.65 6.64 12.63
C ALA A 18 -14.11 6.89 13.01
N VAL A 19 -14.37 7.68 14.06
CA VAL A 19 -15.72 8.07 14.50
C VAL A 19 -16.39 8.96 13.46
N LEU A 20 -15.67 9.92 12.88
CA LEU A 20 -16.19 10.77 11.79
C LEU A 20 -16.47 9.94 10.53
N GLY A 21 -15.59 9.00 10.19
CA GLY A 21 -15.78 8.07 9.06
C GLY A 21 -16.97 7.14 9.26
N LEU A 22 -17.16 6.58 10.46
CA LEU A 22 -18.34 5.80 10.84
C LEU A 22 -19.62 6.63 10.76
N PHE A 23 -19.60 7.86 11.29
CA PHE A 23 -20.73 8.77 11.23
C PHE A 23 -21.12 9.14 9.79
N VAL A 24 -20.12 9.39 8.94
CA VAL A 24 -20.34 9.63 7.50
C VAL A 24 -20.84 8.37 6.80
N TYR A 25 -20.30 7.19 7.12
CA TYR A 25 -20.76 5.90 6.57
C TYR A 25 -22.21 5.59 6.93
N GLU A 26 -22.64 5.87 8.17
CA GLU A 26 -24.04 5.70 8.58
C GLU A 26 -24.99 6.70 7.90
N ARG A 27 -24.50 7.89 7.54
CA ARG A 27 -25.28 8.92 6.83
C ARG A 27 -25.29 8.74 5.31
N LEU A 28 -24.32 8.03 4.75
CA LEU A 28 -24.19 7.74 3.32
C LEU A 28 -25.44 7.09 2.69
N PRO A 29 -26.07 6.04 3.26
CA PRO A 29 -27.27 5.43 2.66
C PRO A 29 -28.44 6.41 2.59
N ALA A 30 -28.61 7.26 3.60
CA ALA A 30 -29.66 8.28 3.61
C ALA A 30 -29.38 9.39 2.57
N LEU A 31 -28.11 9.78 2.42
CA LEU A 31 -27.69 10.78 1.42
C LEU A 31 -27.82 10.24 -0.02
N ALA A 32 -27.44 8.98 -0.24
CA ALA A 32 -27.55 8.30 -1.53
C ALA A 32 -29.01 8.08 -1.93
N ALA A 33 -29.88 7.69 -0.98
CA ALA A 33 -31.31 7.56 -1.21
C ALA A 33 -31.96 8.93 -1.51
N ALA A 34 -31.56 9.99 -0.81
CA ALA A 34 -32.00 11.34 -1.09
C ALA A 34 -31.57 11.78 -2.50
N LEU A 35 -30.30 11.62 -2.86
CA LEU A 35 -29.78 11.97 -4.20
C LEU A 35 -30.42 11.15 -5.33
N ALA A 36 -30.70 9.87 -5.10
CA ALA A 36 -31.41 9.02 -6.05
C ALA A 36 -32.87 9.46 -6.27
N ALA A 37 -33.53 10.01 -5.23
CA ALA A 37 -34.89 10.54 -5.35
C ALA A 37 -34.97 11.85 -6.16
N TRP A 38 -33.85 12.58 -6.30
CA TRP A 38 -33.76 13.75 -7.18
C TRP A 38 -33.51 13.39 -8.66
N LEU A 39 -33.29 12.12 -8.97
CA LEU A 39 -32.98 11.67 -10.33
C LEU A 39 -34.27 11.26 -11.08
N PRO A 40 -34.51 11.78 -12.30
CA PRO A 40 -35.76 11.59 -13.05
C PRO A 40 -35.78 10.25 -13.81
N PHE A 41 -35.45 9.14 -13.16
CA PHE A 41 -35.42 7.80 -13.77
C PHE A 41 -36.38 6.86 -13.04
N ALA A 42 -37.20 6.12 -13.80
CA ALA A 42 -38.15 5.16 -13.25
C ALA A 42 -37.42 4.10 -12.40
N PRO A 43 -37.78 3.92 -11.11
CA PRO A 43 -37.13 2.99 -10.18
C PRO A 43 -37.07 1.53 -10.68
N ASP A 44 -38.02 1.14 -11.54
CA ASP A 44 -38.15 -0.23 -12.06
C ASP A 44 -37.36 -0.49 -13.36
N SER A 45 -36.63 0.50 -13.86
CA SER A 45 -35.80 0.36 -15.06
C SER A 45 -34.39 -0.15 -14.69
N ARG A 46 -33.82 -1.04 -15.51
CA ARG A 46 -32.42 -1.53 -15.36
C ARG A 46 -31.40 -0.39 -15.28
N ALA A 47 -31.67 0.73 -15.96
CA ALA A 47 -30.83 1.93 -15.92
C ALA A 47 -30.91 2.66 -14.56
N GLY A 48 -32.11 2.80 -13.98
CA GLY A 48 -32.30 3.40 -12.66
C GLY A 48 -31.60 2.62 -11.54
N ALA A 49 -31.69 1.28 -11.56
CA ALA A 49 -31.02 0.41 -10.61
C ALA A 49 -29.48 0.51 -10.69
N ALA A 50 -28.92 0.56 -11.91
CA ALA A 50 -27.47 0.69 -12.10
C ALA A 50 -26.94 2.04 -11.62
N ILE A 51 -27.67 3.14 -11.89
CA ILE A 51 -27.28 4.48 -11.45
C ILE A 51 -27.41 4.62 -9.92
N GLY A 52 -28.47 4.06 -9.32
CA GLY A 52 -28.63 4.02 -7.87
C GLY A 52 -27.51 3.23 -7.17
N PHE A 53 -27.15 2.06 -7.73
CA PHE A 53 -26.02 1.27 -7.23
C PHE A 53 -24.69 2.04 -7.35
N PHE A 54 -24.45 2.70 -8.48
CA PHE A 54 -23.23 3.49 -8.69
C PHE A 54 -23.14 4.69 -7.73
N LEU A 55 -24.23 5.45 -7.56
CA LEU A 55 -24.30 6.57 -6.63
C LEU A 55 -24.18 6.15 -5.17
N TYR A 56 -24.51 4.90 -4.84
CA TYR A 56 -24.32 4.35 -3.50
C TYR A 56 -22.89 3.81 -3.29
N GLU A 57 -22.37 3.03 -4.25
CA GLU A 57 -21.07 2.38 -4.13
C GLU A 57 -19.89 3.33 -4.33
N VAL A 58 -19.97 4.31 -5.23
CA VAL A 58 -18.83 5.22 -5.48
C VAL A 58 -18.44 6.02 -4.24
N PRO A 59 -19.36 6.72 -3.54
CA PRO A 59 -19.01 7.42 -2.31
C PRO A 59 -18.54 6.47 -1.21
N LYS A 60 -19.11 5.25 -1.15
CA LYS A 60 -18.78 4.25 -0.14
C LYS A 60 -17.37 3.69 -0.31
N VAL A 61 -17.01 3.31 -1.53
CA VAL A 61 -15.65 2.86 -1.90
C VAL A 61 -14.66 4.00 -1.71
N LEU A 62 -15.00 5.23 -2.11
CA LEU A 62 -14.13 6.38 -1.94
C LEU A 62 -13.86 6.67 -0.45
N LEU A 63 -14.89 6.60 0.41
CA LEU A 63 -14.75 6.76 1.86
C LEU A 63 -13.85 5.67 2.46
N LEU A 64 -14.09 4.41 2.10
CA LEU A 64 -13.28 3.26 2.54
C LEU A 64 -11.82 3.40 2.08
N LEU A 65 -11.60 3.79 0.82
CA LEU A 65 -10.27 4.02 0.27
C LEU A 65 -9.56 5.16 1.00
N CYS A 66 -10.23 6.29 1.22
CA CYS A 66 -9.69 7.41 2.00
C CYS A 66 -9.31 6.99 3.42
N ALA A 67 -10.18 6.23 4.11
CA ALA A 67 -9.91 5.73 5.45
C ALA A 67 -8.68 4.80 5.47
N VAL A 68 -8.59 3.85 4.54
CA VAL A 68 -7.45 2.92 4.45
C VAL A 68 -6.15 3.67 4.10
N VAL A 69 -6.20 4.61 3.15
CA VAL A 69 -5.03 5.43 2.79
C VAL A 69 -4.57 6.30 3.96
N PHE A 70 -5.50 6.86 4.73
CA PHE A 70 -5.19 7.63 5.93
C PHE A 70 -4.55 6.77 7.03
N VAL A 71 -5.12 5.60 7.32
CA VAL A 71 -4.55 4.63 8.27
C VAL A 71 -3.17 4.19 7.81
N MET A 72 -2.98 3.89 6.53
CA MET A 72 -1.66 3.52 6.00
C MET A 72 -0.66 4.69 6.03
N GLY A 73 -1.13 5.93 5.87
CA GLY A 73 -0.35 7.14 6.10
C GLY A 73 0.14 7.24 7.55
N ILE A 74 -0.73 6.97 8.52
CA ILE A 74 -0.37 6.89 9.94
C ILE A 74 0.62 5.74 10.18
N VAL A 75 0.35 4.54 9.66
CA VAL A 75 1.25 3.37 9.82
C VAL A 75 2.64 3.69 9.26
N ARG A 76 2.75 4.34 8.09
CA ARG A 76 4.03 4.83 7.55
C ARG A 76 4.71 5.85 8.45
N SER A 77 3.96 6.68 9.16
CA SER A 77 4.53 7.63 10.13
C SER A 77 5.13 6.92 11.36
N TYR A 78 4.71 5.69 11.65
CA TYR A 78 5.21 4.87 12.75
C TYR A 78 6.26 3.84 12.32
N CYS A 79 6.07 3.20 11.16
CA CYS A 79 7.04 2.34 10.49
C CYS A 79 7.91 3.19 9.55
N SER A 80 8.98 3.77 10.08
CA SER A 80 9.95 4.53 9.28
C SER A 80 10.50 3.67 8.13
N PRO A 81 10.20 3.99 6.86
CA PRO A 81 10.84 3.37 5.70
C PRO A 81 12.37 3.41 5.79
N GLU A 82 12.93 4.37 6.53
CA GLU A 82 14.35 4.58 6.75
C GLU A 82 15.05 3.37 7.41
N ARG A 83 14.38 2.66 8.34
CA ARG A 83 14.96 1.45 8.97
C ARG A 83 15.00 0.27 7.99
N THR A 84 13.94 0.11 7.22
CA THR A 84 13.87 -0.87 6.14
C THR A 84 14.93 -0.59 5.08
N ARG A 85 15.09 0.68 4.68
CA ARG A 85 16.12 1.14 3.75
C ARG A 85 17.52 0.80 4.28
N ALA A 86 17.82 1.12 5.54
CA ALA A 86 19.12 0.81 6.13
C ALA A 86 19.40 -0.71 6.20
N LEU A 87 18.38 -1.53 6.43
CA LEU A 87 18.51 -3.00 6.43
C LEU A 87 18.78 -3.57 5.03
N LEU A 88 18.26 -2.93 3.97
CA LEU A 88 18.39 -3.36 2.58
C LEU A 88 19.57 -2.71 1.82
N ALA A 89 20.03 -1.51 2.21
CA ALA A 89 21.04 -0.73 1.50
C ALA A 89 22.42 -1.42 1.38
N GLY A 90 22.68 -2.46 2.19
CA GLY A 90 23.90 -3.27 2.11
C GLY A 90 23.74 -4.66 1.48
N ARG A 91 22.52 -5.07 1.10
CA ARG A 91 22.26 -6.46 0.66
C ARG A 91 21.99 -6.53 -0.84
N ARG A 92 22.91 -7.17 -1.56
CA ARG A 92 22.85 -7.37 -3.02
C ARG A 92 22.48 -8.82 -3.36
N GLY A 93 21.94 -9.03 -4.56
CA GLY A 93 21.64 -10.35 -5.11
C GLY A 93 20.39 -11.02 -4.50
N GLY A 94 20.27 -12.34 -4.71
CA GLY A 94 19.07 -13.11 -4.35
C GLY A 94 18.67 -13.06 -2.88
N LEU A 95 19.64 -12.89 -1.97
CA LEU A 95 19.38 -12.70 -0.53
C LEU A 95 18.71 -11.34 -0.24
N GLY A 96 19.08 -10.29 -0.98
CA GLY A 96 18.40 -8.99 -0.92
C GLY A 96 16.95 -9.10 -1.38
N ASN A 97 16.71 -9.78 -2.50
CA ASN A 97 15.36 -10.02 -3.04
C ASN A 97 14.48 -10.78 -2.05
N ALA A 98 15.01 -11.84 -1.42
CA ALA A 98 14.31 -12.64 -0.41
C ALA A 98 13.82 -11.80 0.78
N LEU A 99 14.70 -10.95 1.30
CA LEU A 99 14.38 -10.08 2.44
C LEU A 99 13.42 -8.97 2.04
N ALA A 100 13.59 -8.40 0.86
CA ALA A 100 12.69 -7.39 0.31
C ALA A 100 11.28 -7.95 0.10
N ALA A 101 11.16 -9.15 -0.47
CA ALA A 101 9.88 -9.82 -0.64
C ALA A 101 9.23 -10.15 0.71
N ALA A 102 9.97 -10.74 1.65
CA ALA A 102 9.45 -11.04 2.99
C ALA A 102 8.97 -9.78 3.73
N LEU A 103 9.71 -8.69 3.59
CA LEU A 103 9.31 -7.41 4.16
C LEU A 103 8.10 -6.80 3.44
N GLY A 104 7.96 -7.03 2.12
CA GLY A 104 6.75 -6.73 1.37
C GLY A 104 5.54 -7.50 1.90
N VAL A 105 5.68 -8.81 2.18
CA VAL A 105 4.61 -9.64 2.74
C VAL A 105 4.14 -9.20 4.13
N VAL A 106 5.05 -8.67 4.96
CA VAL A 106 4.74 -8.22 6.34
C VAL A 106 4.24 -6.77 6.36
N THR A 107 4.41 -6.04 5.25
CA THR A 107 3.98 -4.64 5.16
C THR A 107 2.70 -4.56 4.34
N PRO A 108 1.60 -4.06 4.91
CA PRO A 108 0.30 -4.00 4.22
C PRO A 108 0.25 -2.81 3.25
N PHE A 109 1.25 -2.66 2.40
CA PHE A 109 1.30 -1.57 1.43
C PHE A 109 0.41 -1.89 0.23
N CYS A 110 -0.66 -1.11 0.10
CA CYS A 110 -1.43 -1.07 -1.14
C CYS A 110 -0.61 -0.43 -2.27
N SER A 111 -0.99 -0.74 -3.50
CA SER A 111 -0.37 -0.20 -4.73
C SER A 111 -0.22 1.33 -4.71
N CYS A 112 -1.16 2.05 -4.10
CA CYS A 112 -1.13 3.52 -3.95
C CYS A 112 0.11 4.03 -3.17
N SER A 113 0.61 3.22 -2.24
CA SER A 113 1.75 3.54 -1.39
C SER A 113 3.04 2.85 -1.85
N ALA A 114 2.95 1.85 -2.73
CA ALA A 114 4.11 1.10 -3.20
C ALA A 114 5.02 1.96 -4.09
N VAL A 115 4.44 2.81 -4.95
CA VAL A 115 5.19 3.64 -5.92
C VAL A 115 6.12 4.68 -5.24
N PRO A 116 5.67 5.50 -4.27
CA PRO A 116 6.58 6.44 -3.59
C PRO A 116 7.67 5.74 -2.77
N LEU A 117 7.41 4.53 -2.27
CA LEU A 117 8.42 3.73 -1.57
C LEU A 117 9.50 3.25 -2.53
N PHE A 118 9.12 2.79 -3.72
CA PHE A 118 10.04 2.38 -4.77
C PHE A 118 11.00 3.50 -5.17
N ILE A 119 10.47 4.70 -5.43
CA ILE A 119 11.30 5.88 -5.74
C ILE A 119 12.27 6.16 -4.58
N GLY A 120 11.79 6.12 -3.34
CA GLY A 120 12.63 6.34 -2.16
C GLY A 120 13.69 5.25 -1.92
N PHE A 121 13.45 4.00 -2.33
CA PHE A 121 14.45 2.93 -2.23
C PHE A 121 15.53 3.05 -3.32
N LEU A 122 15.13 3.36 -4.56
CA LEU A 122 16.09 3.62 -5.64
C LEU A 122 16.97 4.84 -5.32
N GLY A 123 16.36 5.92 -4.81
CA GLY A 123 17.09 7.11 -4.37
C GLY A 123 18.07 6.85 -3.21
N ALA A 124 17.82 5.83 -2.40
CA ALA A 124 18.74 5.41 -1.34
C ALA A 124 19.86 4.47 -1.84
N GLY A 125 19.93 4.18 -3.14
CA GLY A 125 20.95 3.32 -3.73
C GLY A 125 20.67 1.82 -3.60
N VAL A 126 19.44 1.41 -3.25
CA VAL A 126 19.05 0.00 -3.23
C VAL A 126 18.93 -0.51 -4.68
N PRO A 127 19.55 -1.65 -5.04
CA PRO A 127 19.54 -2.17 -6.41
C PRO A 127 18.12 -2.47 -6.90
N LEU A 128 17.87 -2.24 -8.19
CA LEU A 128 16.53 -2.23 -8.76
C LEU A 128 15.79 -3.57 -8.66
N GLY A 129 16.53 -4.68 -8.74
CA GLY A 129 15.95 -6.02 -8.55
C GLY A 129 15.38 -6.26 -7.14
N VAL A 130 16.03 -5.69 -6.12
CA VAL A 130 15.61 -5.83 -4.72
C VAL A 130 14.37 -4.99 -4.46
N THR A 131 14.34 -3.75 -4.96
CA THR A 131 13.19 -2.86 -4.81
C THR A 131 11.95 -3.36 -5.56
N LEU A 132 12.12 -3.97 -6.73
CA LEU A 132 11.01 -4.61 -7.45
C LEU A 132 10.47 -5.86 -6.77
N SER A 133 11.35 -6.67 -6.14
CA SER A 133 10.90 -7.83 -5.35
C SER A 133 9.94 -7.39 -4.24
N PHE A 134 10.27 -6.31 -3.54
CA PHE A 134 9.40 -5.69 -2.53
C PHE A 134 8.12 -5.12 -3.16
N LEU A 135 8.25 -4.34 -4.24
CA LEU A 135 7.12 -3.69 -4.91
C LEU A 135 6.07 -4.69 -5.39
N ILE A 136 6.49 -5.85 -5.87
CA ILE A 136 5.60 -6.92 -6.33
C ILE A 136 5.02 -7.69 -5.14
N ALA A 137 5.84 -8.06 -4.16
CA ALA A 137 5.39 -8.86 -3.02
C ALA A 137 4.32 -8.15 -2.18
N ALA A 138 4.45 -6.83 -1.96
CA ALA A 138 3.59 -6.07 -1.07
C ALA A 138 2.08 -6.09 -1.44
N PRO A 139 1.66 -5.78 -2.69
CA PRO A 139 0.26 -5.90 -3.08
C PRO A 139 -0.15 -7.35 -3.36
N MET A 140 0.80 -8.23 -3.66
CA MET A 140 0.50 -9.58 -4.12
C MET A 140 0.19 -10.53 -2.96
N VAL A 141 0.82 -10.35 -1.80
CA VAL A 141 0.57 -11.17 -0.61
C VAL A 141 0.06 -10.28 0.52
N ASN A 142 -1.23 -10.37 0.80
CA ASN A 142 -1.90 -9.61 1.84
C ASN A 142 -2.27 -10.54 3.01
N GLU A 143 -2.01 -10.11 4.24
CA GLU A 143 -2.33 -10.86 5.47
C GLU A 143 -3.84 -11.10 5.61
N ILE A 144 -4.67 -10.14 5.17
CA ILE A 144 -6.13 -10.27 5.14
C ILE A 144 -6.54 -11.37 4.15
N ALA A 145 -5.95 -11.37 2.95
CA ALA A 145 -6.25 -12.38 1.93
C ALA A 145 -5.81 -13.77 2.39
N LEU A 146 -4.63 -13.88 3.00
CA LEU A 146 -4.14 -15.12 3.59
C LEU A 146 -5.05 -15.63 4.71
N GLY A 147 -5.51 -14.74 5.60
CA GLY A 147 -6.45 -15.09 6.66
C GLY A 147 -7.79 -15.58 6.10
N LEU A 148 -8.31 -14.92 5.06
CA LEU A 148 -9.54 -15.33 4.39
C LEU A 148 -9.39 -16.68 3.69
N LEU A 149 -8.32 -16.89 2.92
CA LEU A 149 -8.04 -18.16 2.26
C LEU A 149 -7.84 -19.29 3.27
N PHE A 150 -7.15 -19.01 4.37
CA PHE A 150 -6.96 -19.97 5.45
C PHE A 150 -8.30 -20.37 6.08
N ALA A 151 -9.18 -19.40 6.36
CA ALA A 151 -10.49 -19.67 6.95
C ALA A 151 -11.42 -20.45 6.00
N LEU A 152 -11.37 -20.15 4.70
CA LEU A 152 -12.30 -20.72 3.73
C LEU A 152 -11.83 -22.07 3.15
N PHE A 153 -10.53 -22.18 2.89
CA PHE A 153 -9.94 -23.28 2.14
C PHE A 153 -8.86 -24.06 2.91
N GLY A 154 -8.49 -23.59 4.11
CA GLY A 154 -7.49 -24.22 4.96
C GLY A 154 -6.04 -23.90 4.58
N TRP A 155 -5.11 -24.46 5.35
CA TRP A 155 -3.67 -24.18 5.26
C TRP A 155 -3.04 -24.50 3.91
N ARG A 156 -3.50 -25.55 3.22
CA ARG A 156 -2.91 -25.99 1.94
C ARG A 156 -2.99 -24.91 0.87
N ILE A 157 -4.15 -24.28 0.72
CA ILE A 157 -4.40 -23.27 -0.31
C ILE A 157 -3.76 -21.94 0.08
N ALA A 158 -3.81 -21.56 1.36
CA ALA A 158 -3.11 -20.38 1.87
C ALA A 158 -1.58 -20.47 1.67
N ALA A 159 -0.97 -21.62 1.96
CA ALA A 159 0.47 -21.83 1.76
C ALA A 159 0.85 -21.79 0.27
N LEU A 160 0.02 -22.34 -0.61
CA LEU A 160 0.25 -22.30 -2.05
C LEU A 160 0.16 -20.87 -2.61
N TYR A 161 -0.81 -20.07 -2.14
CA TYR A 161 -0.90 -18.65 -2.47
C TYR A 161 0.35 -17.87 -2.03
N LEU A 162 0.79 -18.07 -0.78
CA LEU A 162 2.01 -17.45 -0.26
C LEU A 162 3.24 -17.83 -1.08
N ALA A 163 3.42 -19.13 -1.35
CA ALA A 163 4.57 -19.65 -2.07
C ALA A 163 4.60 -19.13 -3.51
N LEU A 164 3.45 -19.14 -4.21
CA LEU A 164 3.35 -18.61 -5.56
C LEU A 164 3.65 -17.11 -5.59
N GLY A 165 3.10 -16.36 -4.64
CA GLY A 165 3.35 -14.93 -4.49
C GLY A 165 4.81 -14.59 -4.31
N LEU A 166 5.47 -15.28 -3.38
CA LEU A 166 6.89 -15.09 -3.14
C LEU A 166 7.73 -15.50 -4.35
N THR A 167 7.40 -16.61 -5.00
CA THR A 167 8.14 -17.10 -6.17
C THR A 167 8.10 -16.10 -7.33
N VAL A 168 6.93 -15.53 -7.61
CA VAL A 168 6.77 -14.50 -8.65
C VAL A 168 7.56 -13.24 -8.30
N ALA A 169 7.46 -12.76 -7.06
CA ALA A 169 8.19 -11.56 -6.63
C ALA A 169 9.72 -11.75 -6.71
N LEU A 170 10.22 -12.89 -6.24
CA LEU A 170 11.65 -13.20 -6.29
C LEU A 170 12.16 -13.44 -7.72
N GLY A 171 11.38 -14.16 -8.52
CA GLY A 171 11.71 -14.42 -9.92
C GLY A 171 11.81 -13.12 -10.71
N ALA A 172 10.80 -12.26 -10.60
CA ALA A 172 10.79 -10.95 -11.27
C ALA A 172 11.97 -10.08 -10.84
N GLY A 173 12.18 -9.91 -9.53
CA GLY A 173 13.28 -9.09 -9.04
C GLY A 173 14.67 -9.67 -9.34
N TRP A 174 14.81 -10.99 -9.42
CA TRP A 174 16.08 -11.63 -9.80
C TRP A 174 16.38 -11.48 -11.29
N ILE A 175 15.38 -11.68 -12.15
CA ILE A 175 15.52 -11.49 -13.60
C ILE A 175 15.92 -10.05 -13.89
N ILE A 176 15.16 -9.08 -13.38
CA ILE A 176 15.43 -7.67 -13.63
C ILE A 176 16.75 -7.22 -12.99
N GLY A 177 17.07 -7.70 -11.78
CA GLY A 177 18.37 -7.44 -11.16
C GLY A 177 19.56 -7.96 -11.96
N ARG A 178 19.37 -9.02 -12.77
CA ARG A 178 20.40 -9.56 -13.67
C ARG A 178 20.54 -8.81 -14.99
N ILE A 179 19.44 -8.31 -15.53
CA ILE A 179 19.45 -7.57 -16.81
C ILE A 179 20.08 -6.18 -16.59
N GLY A 180 20.13 -5.69 -15.35
CA GLY A 180 20.82 -4.44 -15.03
C GLY A 180 20.15 -3.24 -15.69
N MET A 181 18.82 -3.26 -15.84
CA MET A 181 18.01 -2.18 -16.43
C MET A 181 17.94 -0.92 -15.54
N GLU A 182 18.92 -0.74 -14.67
CA GLU A 182 19.04 0.43 -13.80
C GLU A 182 19.13 1.68 -14.65
N ASP A 183 19.74 1.64 -15.83
CA ASP A 183 19.88 2.75 -16.79
C ASP A 183 18.59 3.06 -17.58
N SER A 184 17.61 2.15 -17.59
CA SER A 184 16.32 2.34 -18.27
C SER A 184 15.30 3.11 -17.42
N VAL A 185 15.61 3.43 -16.16
CA VAL A 185 14.73 4.21 -15.28
C VAL A 185 14.82 5.69 -15.60
N GLU A 186 13.67 6.37 -15.75
CA GLU A 186 13.58 7.82 -15.95
C GLU A 186 14.46 8.63 -14.97
N ASP A 187 15.15 9.62 -15.51
CA ASP A 187 16.06 10.50 -14.76
C ASP A 187 15.38 11.29 -13.64
N TRP A 188 14.08 11.56 -13.75
CA TRP A 188 13.30 12.18 -12.68
C TRP A 188 13.29 11.34 -11.39
N VAL A 189 13.28 10.00 -11.50
CA VAL A 189 13.32 9.11 -10.33
C VAL A 189 14.68 9.18 -9.65
N ARG A 190 15.77 9.34 -10.43
CA ARG A 190 17.13 9.51 -9.89
C ARG A 190 17.34 10.87 -9.25
N THR A 191 16.76 11.92 -9.83
CA THR A 191 16.94 13.32 -9.40
C THR A 191 15.93 13.78 -8.34
N CYS A 192 14.99 12.92 -7.95
CA CYS A 192 13.98 13.25 -6.94
C CYS A 192 14.64 13.62 -5.59
N PRO A 193 14.21 14.68 -4.87
CA PRO A 193 14.88 15.18 -3.65
C PRO A 193 15.09 14.16 -2.52
N ALA A 194 14.29 13.09 -2.50
CA ALA A 194 14.46 11.96 -1.58
C ALA A 194 15.80 11.22 -1.80
N THR A 195 16.35 11.24 -3.02
CA THR A 195 17.67 10.71 -3.40
C THR A 195 18.80 11.60 -2.88
N THR A 196 18.63 12.92 -2.95
CA THR A 196 19.67 13.90 -2.56
C THR A 196 19.91 13.93 -1.05
N ALA A 197 18.87 13.71 -0.22
CA ALA A 197 19.02 13.67 1.23
C ALA A 197 19.87 12.48 1.74
N ALA A 198 19.92 11.36 1.01
CA ALA A 198 20.73 10.19 1.36
C ALA A 198 22.21 10.34 0.92
N ALA A 199 22.46 11.03 -0.20
CA ALA A 199 23.82 11.29 -0.70
C ALA A 199 24.59 12.35 0.12
N GLY A 200 23.88 13.23 0.84
CA GLY A 200 24.49 14.28 1.67
C GLY A 200 25.07 13.82 3.02
N LEU A 201 24.97 12.53 3.38
CA LEU A 201 25.48 11.97 4.64
C LEU A 201 26.80 11.19 4.50
N SER A 202 27.38 11.15 3.30
CA SER A 202 28.64 10.46 2.98
C SER A 202 29.75 11.41 2.53
N GLY A 203 29.71 12.69 2.96
CA GLY A 203 30.73 13.71 2.72
C GLY A 203 31.28 14.28 4.02
#